data_AF-A0A7J7HUK5-F1
#
_entry.id   AF-A0A7J7HUK5-F1
#
_cell.length_a   1.000
_cell.length_b   1.000
_cell.length_c   1.000
_cell.angle_alpha   90.00
_cell.angle_beta   90.00
_cell.angle_gamma   90.00
#
_symmetry.space_group_name_H-M   'P 1'
#
loop_
_entity.id
_entity.type
_entity.pdbx_description
1 polymer ?
#
loop_
_entity_poly.entity_id
_entity_poly.type
_entity_poly.pdbx_seq_one_letter_code
_entity_poly.pdbx_strand_id
1 'polypeptide(L)'
;MESVSGKTWVYSAFYLTFITTSLYLLQTLILDQSILIHNNVILKKQPDLPLRFRADGTFKILQVADLHYGNGIVTRCRDVLDSEFDHCSDLNSTIFLKRMIEAEKPDFIAFTGFLWEFQSQF
;
A
#
# COMPACT_ATOMS: atom_id res chain seq x y z
N MET A 1 -59.53 -8.28 -22.90
CA MET A 1 -58.05 -8.32 -22.85
C MET A 1 -57.61 -7.23 -21.89
N GLU A 2 -57.54 -7.55 -20.61
CA GLU A 2 -57.15 -6.57 -19.59
C GLU A 2 -55.61 -6.44 -19.53
N SER A 3 -55.21 -5.19 -19.35
CA SER A 3 -53.84 -4.66 -19.43
C SER A 3 -52.82 -5.43 -18.58
N VAL A 4 -52.03 -6.27 -19.25
CA VAL A 4 -50.81 -6.91 -18.71
C VAL A 4 -49.72 -5.85 -18.40
N SER A 5 -49.86 -4.63 -18.92
CA SER A 5 -48.87 -3.55 -18.83
C SER A 5 -48.85 -2.81 -17.49
N GLY A 6 -49.95 -2.83 -16.71
CA GLY A 6 -50.04 -2.04 -15.47
C GLY A 6 -49.30 -2.64 -14.27
N LYS A 7 -49.15 -3.98 -14.22
CA LYS A 7 -48.55 -4.69 -13.09
C LYS A 7 -47.03 -4.85 -13.23
N THR A 8 -46.52 -4.99 -14.46
CA THR A 8 -45.09 -5.21 -14.73
C THR A 8 -44.21 -3.99 -14.41
N TRP A 9 -44.72 -2.77 -14.62
CA TRP A 9 -43.99 -1.55 -14.27
C TRP A 9 -43.78 -1.40 -12.76
N VAL A 10 -44.75 -1.84 -11.95
CA VAL A 10 -44.66 -1.81 -10.49
C VAL A 10 -43.56 -2.76 -10.00
N TYR A 11 -43.51 -3.99 -10.51
CA TYR A 11 -42.42 -4.92 -10.19
C TYR A 11 -41.05 -4.42 -10.67
N SER A 12 -41.01 -3.79 -11.85
CA SER A 12 -39.79 -3.17 -12.37
C SER A 12 -39.32 -2.02 -11.49
N ALA A 13 -40.23 -1.16 -11.01
CA ALA A 13 -39.91 -0.09 -10.09
C ALA A 13 -39.37 -0.64 -8.76
N PHE A 14 -40.01 -1.65 -8.18
CA PHE A 14 -39.52 -2.29 -6.96
C PHE A 14 -38.14 -2.93 -7.15
N TYR A 15 -37.92 -3.61 -8.28
CA TYR A 15 -36.64 -4.23 -8.59
C TYR A 15 -35.51 -3.20 -8.76
N LEU A 16 -35.79 -2.09 -9.45
CA LEU A 16 -34.85 -0.98 -9.57
C LEU A 16 -34.55 -0.34 -8.23
N THR A 17 -35.54 -0.12 -7.36
CA THR A 17 -35.29 0.39 -6.01
C THR A 17 -34.47 -0.57 -5.15
N PHE A 18 -34.65 -1.88 -5.31
CA PHE A 18 -33.88 -2.87 -4.58
C PHE A 18 -32.42 -2.90 -5.05
N ILE A 19 -32.18 -2.84 -6.37
CA ILE A 19 -30.82 -2.75 -6.91
C ILE A 19 -30.12 -1.47 -6.45
N THR A 20 -30.78 -0.31 -6.55
CA THR A 20 -30.15 0.97 -6.18
C THR A 20 -29.83 1.03 -4.68
N THR A 21 -30.71 0.52 -3.83
CA THR A 21 -30.44 0.43 -2.38
C THR A 21 -29.33 -0.55 -2.06
N SER A 22 -29.29 -1.72 -2.72
CA SER A 22 -28.20 -2.69 -2.55
C SER A 22 -26.85 -2.14 -3.00
N LEU A 23 -26.80 -1.43 -4.14
CA LEU A 23 -25.58 -0.78 -4.63
C LEU A 23 -25.15 0.37 -3.71
N TYR A 24 -26.09 1.16 -3.20
CA TYR A 24 -25.79 2.22 -2.23
C TYR A 24 -25.22 1.66 -0.93
N LEU A 25 -25.84 0.61 -0.38
CA LEU A 25 -25.34 -0.07 0.82
C LEU A 25 -23.94 -0.66 0.61
N LEU A 26 -23.71 -1.34 -0.52
CA LEU A 26 -22.39 -1.86 -0.88
C LEU A 26 -21.34 -0.73 -0.98
N GLN A 27 -21.70 0.38 -1.62
CA GLN A 27 -20.82 1.56 -1.72
C GLN A 27 -20.50 2.16 -0.35
N THR A 28 -21.48 2.28 0.55
CA THR A 28 -21.25 2.80 1.91
C THR A 28 -20.36 1.88 2.75
N LEU A 29 -20.52 0.55 2.63
CA LEU A 29 -19.67 -0.42 3.33
C LEU A 29 -18.22 -0.40 2.84
N ILE A 30 -18.01 -0.26 1.52
CA ILE A 30 -16.67 -0.15 0.93
C ILE A 30 -16.02 1.21 1.29
N LEU A 31 -16.79 2.30 1.27
CA LEU A 31 -16.27 3.63 1.58
C LEU A 31 -15.89 3.75 3.07
N ASP A 32 -16.68 3.18 3.98
CA ASP A 32 -16.36 3.16 5.42
C ASP A 32 -15.03 2.46 5.70
N GLN A 33 -14.80 1.31 5.05
CA GLN A 33 -13.51 0.60 5.14
C GLN A 33 -12.33 1.46 4.63
N SER A 34 -12.53 2.24 3.57
CA SER A 34 -11.48 3.12 3.03
C SER A 34 -11.19 4.35 3.91
N ILE A 35 -12.21 4.93 4.55
CA ILE A 35 -12.08 6.10 5.44
C ILE A 35 -11.41 5.69 6.76
N LEU A 36 -11.73 4.51 7.31
CA LEU A 36 -11.10 3.99 8.52
C LEU A 36 -9.61 3.65 8.31
N ILE A 37 -9.22 3.24 7.10
CA ILE A 37 -7.81 3.03 6.72
C ILE A 37 -7.06 4.37 6.56
N HIS A 38 -7.72 5.42 6.07
CA HIS A 38 -7.08 6.72 5.79
C HIS A 38 -6.89 7.63 7.02
N ASN A 39 -7.60 7.38 8.12
CA ASN A 39 -7.54 8.24 9.32
C ASN A 39 -6.33 8.00 10.23
N ASN A 40 -5.48 7.01 9.93
CA ASN A 40 -4.22 6.83 10.64
C ASN A 40 -3.15 7.77 10.06
N VAL A 41 -3.36 9.08 10.22
CA VAL A 41 -2.31 10.07 9.96
C VAL A 41 -1.23 9.88 11.01
N ILE A 42 -0.23 9.07 10.69
CA ILE A 42 0.99 8.96 11.48
C ILE A 42 1.69 10.32 11.36
N LEU A 43 1.51 11.16 12.37
CA LEU A 43 2.31 12.36 12.53
C LEU A 43 3.77 11.90 12.68
N LYS A 44 4.60 12.20 11.67
CA LYS A 44 6.06 12.05 11.79
C LYS A 44 6.51 12.95 12.92
N LYS A 45 6.61 12.40 14.14
CA LYS A 45 7.25 13.07 15.27
C LYS A 45 8.66 13.40 14.81
N GLN A 46 9.00 14.69 14.78
CA GLN A 46 10.39 15.07 14.56
C GLN A 46 11.22 14.43 15.69
N PRO A 47 12.31 13.73 15.36
CA PRO A 47 13.12 13.09 16.38
C PRO A 47 13.56 14.13 17.41
N ASP A 48 13.43 13.79 18.70
CA ASP A 48 13.57 14.74 19.83
C ASP A 48 14.99 15.33 19.96
N LEU A 49 15.99 14.88 19.19
CA LEU A 49 17.36 15.36 19.26
C LEU A 49 18.05 15.46 17.89
N PRO A 50 18.97 16.42 17.71
CA PRO A 50 19.83 16.47 16.52
C PRO A 50 20.73 15.24 16.46
N LEU A 51 21.19 14.88 15.27
CA LEU A 51 22.15 13.78 15.04
C LEU A 51 23.37 13.98 15.95
N ARG A 52 23.62 13.01 16.83
CA ARG A 52 24.70 13.04 17.83
C ARG A 52 25.38 11.69 17.85
N PHE A 53 26.67 11.71 18.18
CA PHE A 53 27.38 10.51 18.57
C PHE A 53 26.76 9.93 19.84
N ARG A 54 26.84 8.61 19.96
CA ARG A 54 26.45 7.88 21.17
C ARG A 54 27.40 8.22 22.33
N ALA A 55 27.02 7.80 23.53
CA ALA A 55 27.85 8.00 24.73
C ALA A 55 29.24 7.34 24.62
N ASP A 56 29.37 6.30 23.80
CA ASP A 56 30.63 5.61 23.51
C ASP A 56 31.45 6.25 22.37
N GLY A 57 30.98 7.36 21.81
CA GLY A 57 31.63 8.07 20.71
C GLY A 57 31.38 7.47 19.33
N THR A 58 30.57 6.41 19.21
CA THR A 58 30.26 5.80 17.90
C THR A 58 29.06 6.45 17.23
N PHE A 59 28.99 6.31 15.90
CA PHE A 59 27.86 6.72 15.08
C PHE A 59 27.67 5.71 13.95
N LYS A 60 26.53 5.03 13.95
CA LYS A 60 26.24 3.93 13.02
C LYS A 60 25.32 4.42 11.90
N ILE A 61 25.76 4.26 10.65
CA ILE A 61 24.98 4.55 9.45
C ILE A 61 24.56 3.24 8.80
N LEU A 62 23.27 3.07 8.54
CA LEU A 62 22.76 2.03 7.66
C LEU A 62 22.59 2.61 6.26
N GLN A 63 23.45 2.23 5.33
CA GLN A 63 23.31 2.63 3.93
C GLN A 63 22.41 1.63 3.20
N VAL A 64 21.44 2.17 2.47
CA VAL A 64 20.50 1.41 1.65
C VAL A 64 20.63 1.94 0.23
N ALA A 65 21.22 1.15 -0.65
CA ALA A 65 21.52 1.54 -2.02
C ALA A 65 20.62 0.81 -3.01
N ASP A 66 20.26 1.48 -4.10
CA ASP A 66 19.71 0.89 -5.33
C ASP A 66 18.60 -0.16 -5.06
N LEU A 67 17.59 0.25 -4.28
CA LEU A 67 16.50 -0.66 -3.91
C LEU A 67 15.58 -1.00 -5.08
N HIS A 68 15.42 -0.09 -6.04
CA HIS A 68 14.50 -0.23 -7.17
C HIS A 68 13.05 -0.59 -6.75
N TYR A 69 12.48 0.15 -5.78
CA TYR A 69 11.09 -0.06 -5.37
C TYR A 69 10.12 0.20 -6.53
N GLY A 70 9.25 -0.76 -6.78
CA GLY A 70 8.02 -0.59 -7.53
C GLY A 70 6.83 -0.28 -6.63
N ASN A 71 5.66 -0.77 -7.02
CA ASN A 71 4.38 -0.58 -6.34
C ASN A 71 3.94 -1.86 -5.58
N GLY A 72 4.88 -2.49 -4.86
CA GLY A 72 4.58 -3.60 -3.95
C GLY A 72 4.12 -4.86 -4.68
N ILE A 73 2.90 -5.33 -4.39
CA ILE A 73 2.32 -6.52 -5.02
C ILE A 73 1.98 -6.27 -6.51
N VAL A 74 1.76 -5.01 -6.89
CA VAL A 74 1.29 -4.65 -8.24
C VAL A 74 2.43 -4.70 -9.26
N THR A 75 3.66 -4.44 -8.83
CA THR A 75 4.83 -4.45 -9.72
C THR A 75 5.46 -5.84 -9.76
N ARG A 76 5.51 -6.44 -10.95
CA ARG A 76 6.26 -7.69 -11.17
C ARG A 76 7.76 -7.40 -11.18
N CYS A 77 8.53 -8.27 -10.54
CA CYS A 77 9.98 -8.25 -10.66
C CYS A 77 10.47 -8.46 -12.09
N ARG A 78 11.65 -7.93 -12.39
CA ARG A 78 12.37 -8.11 -13.66
C ARG A 78 13.64 -8.90 -13.38
N ASP A 79 14.10 -9.65 -14.37
CA ASP A 79 15.42 -10.29 -14.37
C ASP A 79 15.67 -11.24 -13.17
N VAL A 80 14.64 -11.98 -12.74
CA VAL A 80 14.74 -13.06 -11.74
C VAL A 80 14.54 -14.43 -12.39
N LEU A 81 14.98 -15.50 -11.73
CA LEU A 81 14.74 -16.86 -12.23
C LEU A 81 13.25 -17.21 -12.18
N ASP A 82 12.82 -18.13 -13.04
CA ASP A 82 11.41 -18.55 -13.12
C ASP A 82 10.86 -19.03 -11.76
N SER A 83 11.69 -19.71 -10.97
CA SER A 83 11.34 -20.19 -9.63
C SER A 83 11.22 -19.11 -8.56
N GLU A 84 11.71 -17.90 -8.83
CA GLU A 84 11.81 -16.81 -7.86
C GLU A 84 10.66 -15.80 -7.97
N PHE A 85 9.91 -15.81 -9.08
CA PHE A 85 8.82 -14.86 -9.30
C PHE A 85 7.75 -14.91 -8.21
N ASP A 86 7.44 -16.10 -7.68
CA ASP A 86 6.42 -16.28 -6.63
C ASP A 86 6.85 -15.66 -5.27
N HIS A 87 8.14 -15.39 -5.12
CA HIS A 87 8.74 -14.84 -3.90
C HIS A 87 9.41 -13.50 -4.13
N CYS A 88 9.30 -12.92 -5.33
CA CYS A 88 9.91 -11.63 -5.62
C CYS A 88 8.87 -10.51 -5.50
N SER A 89 9.12 -9.58 -4.56
CA SER A 89 8.31 -8.38 -4.37
C SER A 89 9.06 -7.36 -3.51
N ASP A 90 8.80 -6.07 -3.73
CA ASP A 90 9.27 -4.98 -2.89
C ASP A 90 8.86 -5.13 -1.42
N LEU A 91 7.79 -5.88 -1.14
CA LEU A 91 7.38 -6.22 0.22
C LEU A 91 8.46 -7.02 0.94
N ASN A 92 9.16 -7.91 0.24
CA ASN A 92 10.25 -8.68 0.82
C ASN A 92 11.47 -7.79 1.10
N SER A 93 11.78 -6.86 0.20
CA SER A 93 12.78 -5.81 0.44
C SER A 93 12.43 -4.93 1.64
N THR A 94 11.14 -4.58 1.82
CA THR A 94 10.64 -3.82 2.98
C THR A 94 10.83 -4.60 4.27
N ILE A 95 10.45 -5.87 4.28
CA ILE A 95 10.60 -6.76 5.44
C ILE A 95 12.08 -6.92 5.79
N PHE A 96 12.94 -7.12 4.79
CA PHE A 96 14.38 -7.21 4.99
C PHE A 96 14.95 -5.93 5.60
N LEU A 97 14.64 -4.76 5.03
CA LEU A 97 15.10 -3.47 5.56
C LEU A 97 14.63 -3.25 7.00
N LYS A 98 13.37 -3.60 7.31
CA LYS A 98 12.85 -3.53 8.68
C LYS A 98 13.68 -4.38 9.64
N ARG A 99 13.96 -5.64 9.28
CA ARG A 99 14.81 -6.54 10.09
C ARG A 99 16.21 -5.95 10.32
N MET A 100 16.79 -5.35 9.29
CA MET A 100 18.10 -4.69 9.40
C MET A 100 18.07 -3.48 10.33
N ILE A 101 17.03 -2.64 10.26
CA ILE A 101 16.87 -1.50 11.17
C ILE A 101 16.73 -1.97 12.63
N GLU A 102 15.95 -3.03 12.88
CA GLU A 102 15.74 -3.59 14.21
C GLU A 102 17.01 -4.24 14.79
N ALA A 103 17.77 -4.95 13.95
CA ALA A 103 19.01 -5.62 14.34
C ALA A 103 20.16 -4.63 14.56
N GLU A 104 20.37 -3.70 13.62
CA GLU A 104 21.52 -2.80 13.65
C GLU A 104 21.31 -1.58 14.54
N LYS A 105 20.05 -1.14 14.70
CA LYS A 105 19.66 0.07 15.41
C LYS A 105 20.53 1.27 15.00
N PRO A 106 20.54 1.67 13.70
CA PRO A 106 21.40 2.74 13.22
C PRO A 106 20.98 4.10 13.78
N ASP A 107 21.93 5.03 13.85
CA ASP A 107 21.68 6.44 14.22
C ASP A 107 21.20 7.26 13.00
N PHE A 108 21.55 6.81 11.80
CA PHE A 108 21.16 7.42 10.54
C PHE A 108 20.98 6.38 9.45
N ILE A 109 19.97 6.56 8.59
CA ILE A 109 19.74 5.71 7.43
C ILE A 109 19.99 6.55 6.18
N ALA A 110 20.99 6.15 5.38
CA ALA A 110 21.36 6.83 4.16
C ALA A 110 20.78 6.06 2.96
N PHE A 111 19.84 6.67 2.25
CA PHE A 111 19.33 6.13 1.01
C PHE A 111 20.14 6.69 -0.16
N THR A 112 20.75 5.81 -0.96
CA THR A 112 21.66 6.21 -2.06
C THR A 112 21.27 5.53 -3.36
N GLY A 113 21.59 6.15 -4.50
CA GLY A 113 21.29 5.59 -5.82
C GLY A 113 19.81 5.68 -6.21
N PHE A 114 19.34 4.77 -7.07
CA PHE A 114 17.95 4.76 -7.54
C PHE A 114 17.04 4.00 -6.57
N LEU A 115 16.22 4.75 -5.84
CA LEU A 115 15.29 4.16 -4.87
C LEU A 115 14.04 3.57 -5.51
N TRP A 116 13.68 4.06 -6.70
CA TRP A 116 12.43 3.73 -7.38
C TRP A 116 12.71 3.18 -8.77
N GLU A 117 11.94 2.17 -9.16
CA GLU A 117 11.92 1.65 -10.52
C GLU A 117 11.00 2.54 -11.37
N PHE A 118 11.55 3.22 -12.39
CA PHE A 118 10.72 3.90 -13.37
C PHE A 118 10.07 2.85 -14.28
N GLN A 119 8.77 2.64 -14.13
CA GLN A 119 8.00 1.91 -15.14
C GLN A 119 7.86 2.80 -16.38
N SER A 120 8.83 2.77 -17.28
CA SER A 120 8.60 3.22 -18.65
C SER A 120 7.59 2.25 -19.27
N GLN A 121 6.34 2.70 -19.42
CA GLN A 121 5.40 2.10 -20.35
C GLN A 121 5.98 2.25 -21.76
N PHE A 122 6.58 1.18 -22.27
CA PHE A 122 6.79 0.96 -23.69
C PHE A 122 6.31 -0.45 -24.01
#